data_AF-A0A353Z8R4-F1
#
_entry.id   AF-A0A353Z8R4-F1
#
_cell.length_a   1.000
_cell.length_b   1.000
_cell.length_c   1.000
_cell.angle_alpha   90.00
_cell.angle_beta   90.00
_cell.angle_gamma   90.00
#
_symmetry.space_group_name_H-M   'P 1'
#
loop_
_entity.id
_entity.type
_entity.pdbx_description
1 polymer ?
#
loop_
_entity_poly.entity_id
_entity_poly.type
_entity_poly.pdbx_seq_one_letter_code
_entity_poly.pdbx_strand_id
1 'polypeptide(L)'
;HNYYLYLDDETNRFVFLPWDLDLSFGGFFLAGSVEDLAELSLEHPHQGENRLIDRLLRNPARREAYKVHLRGLVSRVFHPGGLGTLAAEWERFAEPIREREAAAWSARGESTEGGFGMWGRSGMRPSEFIKLREASVLSQLEGAAEGFVPS
;
A
#
# COMPACT_ATOMS: atom_id res chain seq x y z
N HIS A 1 11.91 -3.22 -5.86
CA HIS A 1 12.75 -2.80 -4.73
C HIS A 1 12.02 -3.17 -3.44
N ASN A 2 12.66 -3.08 -2.27
CA ASN A 2 12.00 -3.30 -0.96
C ASN A 2 11.57 -4.76 -0.67
N TYR A 3 12.44 -5.71 -1.01
CA TYR A 3 12.28 -7.11 -0.63
C TYR A 3 13.62 -7.84 -0.54
N TYR A 4 13.62 -8.95 0.20
CA TYR A 4 14.64 -10.00 0.13
C TYR A 4 14.09 -11.21 -0.63
N LEU A 5 15.00 -11.95 -1.28
CA LEU A 5 14.73 -13.27 -1.82
C LEU A 5 15.38 -14.31 -0.94
N TYR A 6 14.57 -15.23 -0.43
CA TYR A 6 15.02 -16.38 0.33
C TYR A 6 14.85 -17.64 -0.53
N LEU A 7 15.92 -18.42 -0.71
CA LEU A 7 15.82 -19.77 -1.29
C LEU A 7 15.56 -20.75 -0.16
N ASP A 8 14.35 -21.27 -0.12
CA ASP A 8 13.95 -22.31 0.81
C ASP A 8 14.53 -23.66 0.35
N ASP A 9 15.33 -24.29 1.20
CA ASP A 9 16.08 -25.51 0.90
C ASP A 9 15.20 -26.76 0.91
N GLU A 10 14.12 -26.75 1.69
CA GLU A 10 13.14 -27.85 1.72
C GLU A 10 12.32 -27.93 0.42
N THR A 11 11.83 -26.79 -0.07
CA THR A 11 10.98 -26.75 -1.26
C THR A 11 11.72 -26.47 -2.55
N ASN A 12 12.99 -26.06 -2.46
CA ASN A 12 13.83 -25.56 -3.55
C ASN A 12 13.13 -24.44 -4.35
N ARG A 13 12.53 -23.47 -3.63
CA ARG A 13 11.78 -22.34 -4.20
C ARG A 13 12.21 -21.02 -3.59
N PHE A 14 12.17 -19.97 -4.41
CA PHE A 14 12.34 -18.61 -3.92
C PHE A 14 11.05 -18.08 -3.27
N VAL A 15 11.22 -17.45 -2.11
CA VAL A 15 10.18 -16.74 -1.36
C VAL A 15 10.55 -15.26 -1.27
N PHE A 16 9.57 -14.39 -1.47
CA PHE A 16 9.70 -12.95 -1.32
C PHE A 16 9.40 -12.56 0.12
N LEU A 17 10.31 -11.82 0.75
CA LEU A 17 10.12 -11.24 2.08
C LEU A 17 10.09 -9.71 1.92
N PRO A 18 8.96 -9.05 2.23
CA PRO A 18 8.89 -7.60 2.11
C PRO A 18 9.80 -6.91 3.14
N TRP A 19 10.38 -5.79 2.73
CA TRP A 19 11.19 -4.91 3.56
C TRP A 19 10.74 -3.47 3.31
N ASP A 20 10.94 -2.55 4.25
CA ASP A 20 10.76 -1.12 4.01
C ASP A 20 9.39 -0.73 3.43
N LEU A 21 8.37 -0.80 4.30
CA LEU A 21 6.96 -0.55 3.97
C LEU A 21 6.43 0.80 4.52
N ASP A 22 7.32 1.71 4.89
CA ASP A 22 7.01 3.02 5.48
C ASP A 22 6.20 3.94 4.54
N LEU A 23 6.41 3.81 3.22
CA LEU A 23 5.64 4.54 2.19
C LEU A 23 4.37 3.82 1.71
N SER A 24 3.91 2.81 2.45
CA SER A 24 2.60 2.17 2.21
C SER A 24 1.44 3.14 2.49
N PHE A 25 0.20 2.68 2.24
CA PHE A 25 -1.03 3.46 2.49
C PHE A 25 -1.04 4.82 1.78
N GLY A 26 -0.54 4.83 0.53
CA GLY A 26 -0.50 6.02 -0.32
C GLY A 26 0.62 7.00 0.01
N GLY A 27 1.67 6.57 0.73
CA GLY A 27 2.82 7.40 1.07
C GLY A 27 3.83 7.61 -0.08
N PHE A 28 3.81 6.78 -1.13
CA PHE A 28 4.77 6.86 -2.24
C PHE A 28 4.35 7.88 -3.33
N PHE A 29 4.42 9.16 -2.98
CA PHE A 29 4.03 10.31 -3.82
C PHE A 29 4.67 10.39 -5.22
N LEU A 30 5.79 9.71 -5.46
CA LEU A 30 6.41 9.65 -6.80
C LEU A 30 5.63 8.77 -7.79
N ALA A 31 4.73 7.90 -7.30
CA ALA A 31 3.92 7.01 -8.13
C ALA A 31 2.49 7.51 -8.37
N GLY A 32 2.07 8.61 -7.74
CA GLY A 32 0.73 9.18 -7.89
C GLY A 32 0.25 9.94 -6.65
N SER A 33 -0.92 10.56 -6.76
CA SER A 33 -1.62 11.11 -5.59
C SER A 33 -2.06 10.00 -4.64
N VAL A 34 -2.40 10.34 -3.39
CA VAL A 34 -2.91 9.33 -2.43
C VAL A 34 -4.21 8.69 -2.93
N GLU A 35 -5.05 9.47 -3.62
CA GLU A 35 -6.27 8.99 -4.26
C GLU A 35 -5.97 8.03 -5.41
N ASP A 36 -5.01 8.36 -6.29
CA ASP A 36 -4.56 7.46 -7.36
C ASP A 36 -4.02 6.14 -6.79
N LEU A 37 -3.23 6.24 -5.71
CA LEU A 37 -2.63 5.07 -5.07
C LEU A 37 -3.66 4.19 -4.35
N ALA A 38 -4.76 4.76 -3.86
CA ALA A 38 -5.89 3.97 -3.36
C ALA A 38 -6.58 3.18 -4.49
N GLU A 39 -6.49 3.67 -5.73
CA GLU A 39 -7.07 3.05 -6.91
C GLU A 39 -6.13 2.12 -7.70
N LEU A 40 -4.90 1.85 -7.22
CA LEU A 40 -3.91 1.02 -7.93
C LEU A 40 -4.48 -0.23 -8.62
N SER A 41 -4.08 -0.47 -9.86
CA SER A 41 -4.48 -1.64 -10.63
C SER A 41 -4.03 -2.93 -9.95
N LEU A 42 -4.94 -3.89 -9.80
CA LEU A 42 -4.61 -5.21 -9.27
C LEU A 42 -3.67 -5.99 -10.20
N GLU A 43 -3.76 -5.76 -11.49
CA GLU A 43 -3.04 -6.53 -12.51
C GLU A 43 -1.76 -5.84 -13.01
N HIS A 44 -1.59 -4.54 -12.77
CA HIS A 44 -0.36 -3.81 -13.09
C HIS A 44 -0.08 -2.66 -12.09
N PRO A 45 0.17 -2.96 -10.81
CA PRO A 45 0.38 -1.96 -9.75
C PRO A 45 1.80 -1.35 -9.76
N HIS A 46 2.43 -1.18 -10.92
CA HIS A 46 3.83 -0.72 -11.02
C HIS A 46 4.05 0.17 -12.23
N GLN A 47 5.04 1.06 -12.11
CA GLN A 47 5.56 1.85 -13.24
C GLN A 47 6.34 0.96 -14.19
N GLY A 48 6.06 1.07 -15.49
CA GLY A 48 6.78 0.36 -16.53
C GLY A 48 6.71 -1.17 -16.41
N GLU A 49 7.75 -1.86 -16.89
CA GLU A 49 7.75 -3.33 -16.96
C GLU A 49 8.16 -3.98 -15.63
N ASN A 50 7.38 -4.98 -15.17
CA ASN A 50 7.81 -5.95 -14.19
C ASN A 50 7.67 -7.36 -14.76
N ARG A 51 8.76 -7.84 -15.39
CA ARG A 51 8.80 -9.11 -16.11
C ARG A 51 8.28 -10.32 -15.33
N LEU A 52 8.42 -10.34 -14.00
CA LEU A 52 7.91 -11.46 -13.22
C LEU A 52 6.40 -11.39 -13.08
N ILE A 53 5.89 -10.26 -12.59
CA ILE A 53 4.46 -10.04 -12.38
C ILE A 53 3.71 -10.14 -13.72
N ASP A 54 4.21 -9.46 -14.76
CA ASP A 54 3.59 -9.45 -16.09
C ASP A 54 3.49 -10.86 -16.69
N ARG A 55 4.52 -11.69 -16.55
CA ARG A 55 4.48 -13.09 -17.03
C ARG A 55 3.54 -13.96 -16.21
N LEU A 56 3.49 -13.76 -14.89
CA LEU A 56 2.60 -14.52 -14.01
C LEU A 56 1.14 -14.21 -14.32
N LEU A 57 0.77 -12.94 -14.41
CA LEU A 57 -0.62 -12.51 -14.62
C LEU A 57 -1.11 -12.67 -16.07
N ARG A 58 -0.20 -12.82 -17.04
CA ARG A 58 -0.53 -13.26 -18.39
C ARG A 58 -1.06 -14.70 -18.44
N ASN A 59 -0.67 -15.56 -17.49
CA ASN A 59 -1.21 -16.91 -17.39
C ASN A 59 -2.61 -16.88 -16.73
N PRO A 60 -3.69 -17.28 -17.42
CA PRO A 60 -5.05 -17.18 -16.88
C PRO A 60 -5.25 -17.91 -15.56
N ALA A 61 -4.69 -19.11 -15.42
CA ALA A 61 -4.83 -19.90 -14.19
C ALA A 61 -4.13 -19.24 -12.99
N ARG A 62 -2.98 -18.60 -13.21
CA ARG A 62 -2.25 -17.87 -12.16
C ARG A 62 -2.95 -16.56 -11.80
N ARG A 63 -3.48 -15.84 -12.79
CA ARG A 63 -4.29 -14.63 -12.57
C ARG A 63 -5.54 -14.93 -11.75
N GLU A 64 -6.27 -16.00 -12.07
CA GLU A 64 -7.44 -16.39 -11.28
C GLU A 64 -7.07 -16.82 -9.85
N ALA A 65 -5.98 -17.58 -9.67
CA ALA A 65 -5.48 -17.91 -8.34
C ALA A 65 -5.12 -16.67 -7.52
N TYR A 66 -4.49 -15.67 -8.16
CA TYR A 66 -4.19 -14.38 -7.52
C TYR A 66 -5.47 -13.64 -7.10
N LYS A 67 -6.50 -13.58 -7.95
CA LYS A 67 -7.80 -12.98 -7.61
C LYS A 67 -8.48 -13.70 -6.44
N VAL A 68 -8.37 -15.03 -6.35
CA VAL A 68 -8.86 -15.80 -5.19
C VAL A 68 -8.13 -15.40 -3.91
N HIS A 69 -6.81 -15.24 -3.95
CA HIS A 69 -6.04 -14.76 -2.79
C HIS A 69 -6.47 -13.34 -2.38
N LEU A 70 -6.63 -12.42 -3.33
CA LEU A 70 -7.09 -11.06 -3.05
C LEU A 70 -8.47 -11.04 -2.38
N ARG A 71 -9.46 -11.79 -2.90
CA ARG A 71 -10.78 -11.95 -2.26
C ARG A 71 -10.65 -12.46 -0.83
N GLY A 72 -9.79 -13.44 -0.62
CA GLY A 72 -9.54 -14.01 0.71
C GLY A 72 -8.88 -13.02 1.66
N LEU A 73 -7.99 -12.15 1.18
CA LEU A 73 -7.26 -11.18 1.98
C LEU A 73 -8.12 -9.96 2.34
N VAL A 74 -8.86 -9.42 1.37
CA VAL A 74 -9.75 -8.27 1.61
C VAL A 74 -10.89 -8.63 2.56
N SER A 75 -11.47 -9.84 2.43
CA SER A 75 -12.58 -10.27 3.31
C SER A 75 -12.18 -10.60 4.75
N ARG A 76 -10.88 -10.75 5.06
CA ARG A 76 -10.40 -11.18 6.39
C ARG A 76 -9.45 -10.20 7.07
N VAL A 77 -8.65 -9.47 6.30
CA VAL A 77 -7.54 -8.66 6.84
C VAL A 77 -7.66 -7.22 6.36
N PHE A 78 -7.67 -6.99 5.04
CA PHE A 78 -7.55 -5.64 4.47
C PHE A 78 -8.91 -4.97 4.27
N HIS A 79 -9.71 -4.89 5.33
CA HIS A 79 -10.99 -4.18 5.36
C HIS A 79 -11.08 -3.25 6.59
N PRO A 80 -12.03 -2.28 6.62
CA PRO A 80 -12.18 -1.32 7.71
C PRO A 80 -12.33 -1.96 9.10
N GLY A 81 -13.05 -3.08 9.19
CA GLY A 81 -13.23 -3.82 10.44
C GLY A 81 -12.06 -4.73 10.83
N GLY A 82 -11.06 -4.90 9.95
CA GLY A 82 -9.86 -5.67 10.20
C GLY A 82 -8.69 -4.73 10.43
N LEU A 83 -7.79 -4.65 9.45
CA LEU A 83 -6.63 -3.76 9.49
C LEU A 83 -7.01 -2.29 9.72
N GLY A 84 -8.19 -1.85 9.26
CA GLY A 84 -8.66 -0.48 9.49
C GLY A 84 -8.86 -0.13 10.96
N THR A 85 -9.29 -1.10 11.79
CA THR A 85 -9.43 -0.90 13.24
C THR A 85 -8.06 -0.78 13.91
N LEU A 86 -7.11 -1.64 13.53
CA LEU A 86 -5.73 -1.54 14.01
C LEU A 86 -5.10 -0.21 13.60
N ALA A 87 -5.27 0.21 12.34
CA ALA A 87 -4.78 1.50 11.86
C ALA A 87 -5.35 2.67 12.69
N ALA A 88 -6.66 2.67 12.94
CA ALA A 88 -7.30 3.70 13.76
C ALA A 88 -6.81 3.71 15.22
N GLU A 89 -6.48 2.55 15.79
CA GLU A 89 -5.86 2.45 17.12
C GLU A 89 -4.48 3.10 17.15
N TRP A 90 -3.63 2.78 16.18
CA TRP A 90 -2.29 3.37 16.06
C TRP A 90 -2.33 4.87 15.78
N GLU A 91 -3.27 5.32 14.95
CA GLU A 91 -3.51 6.75 14.71
C GLU A 91 -3.83 7.48 16.02
N ARG A 92 -4.76 6.95 16.84
CA ARG A 92 -5.09 7.53 18.15
C ARG A 92 -3.92 7.52 19.12
N PHE A 93 -3.14 6.43 19.13
CA PHE A 93 -1.94 6.33 19.97
C PHE A 93 -0.87 7.36 19.56
N ALA A 94 -0.69 7.56 18.26
CA ALA A 94 0.32 8.46 17.71
C ALA A 94 -0.07 9.94 17.80
N GLU A 95 -1.36 10.28 17.88
CA GLU A 95 -1.86 11.67 17.86
C GLU A 95 -1.16 12.59 18.87
N PRO A 96 -1.11 12.29 20.19
CA PRO A 96 -0.44 13.18 21.15
C PRO A 96 1.08 13.28 20.90
N ILE A 97 1.69 12.23 20.31
CA ILE A 97 3.11 12.26 19.93
C ILE A 97 3.28 13.23 18.76
N ARG A 98 2.42 13.16 17.74
CA ARG A 98 2.46 14.06 16.58
C ARG A 98 2.28 15.52 17.00
N GLU A 99 1.35 15.81 17.90
CA GLU A 99 1.13 17.16 18.43
C GLU A 99 2.38 17.68 19.16
N ARG A 100 2.98 16.85 20.02
CA ARG A 100 4.21 17.20 20.75
C ARG A 100 5.38 17.46 19.80
N GLU A 101 5.60 16.58 18.82
CA GLU A 101 6.68 16.73 17.84
C GLU A 101 6.45 17.97 16.96
N ALA A 102 5.20 18.25 16.55
CA ALA A 102 4.86 19.46 15.79
C ALA A 102 5.15 20.74 16.58
N ALA A 103 4.79 20.78 17.87
CA ALA A 103 5.09 21.91 18.75
C ALA A 103 6.60 22.09 18.93
N ALA A 104 7.34 20.99 19.16
CA ALA A 104 8.80 21.03 19.30
C ALA A 104 9.49 21.50 18.01
N TRP A 105 9.02 21.05 16.85
CA TRP A 105 9.51 21.47 15.53
C TRP A 105 9.30 22.97 15.32
N SER A 106 8.10 23.47 15.61
CA SER A 106 7.76 24.89 15.52
C SER A 106 8.64 25.74 16.46
N ALA A 107 8.86 25.28 17.69
CA ALA A 107 9.70 25.98 18.67
C ALA A 107 11.17 26.11 18.24
N ARG A 108 11.68 25.17 17.42
CA ARG A 108 13.04 25.22 16.86
C ARG A 108 13.16 26.11 15.61
N GLY A 109 12.04 26.60 15.06
CA GLY A 109 12.04 27.37 13.82
C GLY A 109 12.43 26.55 12.59
N GLU A 110 12.28 25.23 12.64
CA GLU A 110 12.56 24.34 11.50
C GLU A 110 11.46 24.49 10.44
N SER A 111 11.83 24.66 9.16
CA SER A 111 10.84 24.72 8.08
C SER A 111 10.32 23.31 7.74
N THR A 112 9.04 23.22 7.40
CA THR A 112 8.45 22.02 6.78
C THR A 112 8.62 22.02 5.26
N GLU A 113 9.15 23.10 4.68
CA GLU A 113 9.35 23.25 3.24
C GLU A 113 10.63 22.53 2.80
N GLY A 114 10.47 21.50 1.95
CA GLY A 114 11.56 20.88 1.20
C GLY A 114 12.27 19.68 1.85
N GLY A 115 11.99 19.33 3.11
CA GLY A 115 12.56 18.15 3.78
C GLY A 115 11.79 16.85 3.53
N PHE A 116 12.40 15.67 3.73
CA PHE A 116 11.76 14.33 3.64
C PHE A 116 10.43 14.21 4.41
N GLY A 117 10.22 15.03 5.46
CA GLY A 117 8.95 15.13 6.19
C GLY A 117 7.77 15.72 5.41
N MET A 118 8.00 16.46 4.32
CA MET A 118 6.95 16.90 3.38
C MET A 118 6.51 15.77 2.44
N TRP A 119 7.47 14.94 2.05
CA TRP A 119 7.31 13.86 1.08
C TRP A 119 6.58 12.63 1.66
N GLY A 120 6.52 12.47 2.99
CA GLY A 120 5.79 11.40 3.67
C GLY A 120 4.40 11.76 4.19
N ARG A 121 3.93 13.00 3.99
CA ARG A 121 2.59 13.41 4.41
C ARG A 121 1.57 13.00 3.35
N SER A 122 1.19 11.73 3.36
CA SER A 122 -0.10 11.35 2.81
C SER A 122 -1.15 12.18 3.56
N GLY A 123 -1.91 13.00 2.83
CA GLY A 123 -2.99 13.82 3.42
C GLY A 123 -4.11 12.96 4.01
N MET A 124 -4.09 11.66 3.74
CA MET A 124 -5.06 10.67 4.16
C MET A 124 -4.55 9.84 5.33
N ARG A 125 -5.44 9.54 6.27
CA ARG A 125 -5.11 8.61 7.35
C ARG A 125 -5.08 7.17 6.84
N PRO A 126 -4.18 6.30 7.33
CA PRO A 126 -4.15 4.89 6.92
C PRO A 126 -5.51 4.17 7.02
N SER A 127 -6.30 4.43 8.05
CA SER A 127 -7.65 3.87 8.22
C SER A 127 -8.62 4.28 7.10
N GLU A 128 -8.51 5.52 6.62
CA GLU A 128 -9.27 6.04 5.49
C GLU A 128 -8.78 5.44 4.17
N PHE A 129 -7.45 5.35 3.98
CA PHE A 129 -6.86 4.69 2.81
C PHE A 129 -7.33 3.25 2.67
N ILE A 130 -7.35 2.49 3.77
CA ILE A 130 -7.81 1.09 3.78
C ILE A 130 -9.26 0.98 3.29
N LYS A 131 -10.13 1.92 3.68
CA LYS A 131 -11.53 1.94 3.25
C LYS A 131 -11.65 2.17 1.75
N LEU A 132 -10.94 3.16 1.21
CA LEU A 132 -10.94 3.42 -0.23
C LEU A 132 -10.34 2.24 -1.00
N ARG A 133 -9.23 1.70 -0.48
CA ARG A 133 -8.54 0.59 -1.13
C ARG A 133 -9.37 -0.68 -1.17
N GLU A 134 -10.11 -1.00 -0.10
CA GLU A 134 -11.08 -2.11 -0.11
C GLU A 134 -12.09 -1.95 -1.24
N ALA A 135 -12.71 -0.77 -1.35
CA ALA A 135 -13.73 -0.49 -2.37
C ALA A 135 -13.15 -0.64 -3.80
N SER A 136 -11.96 -0.09 -4.05
CA SER A 136 -11.24 -0.24 -5.32
C SER A 136 -10.96 -1.71 -5.65
N VAL A 137 -10.41 -2.46 -4.69
CA VAL A 137 -10.07 -3.87 -4.87
C VAL A 137 -11.32 -4.69 -5.21
N LEU A 138 -12.44 -4.48 -4.50
CA LEU A 138 -13.69 -5.19 -4.76
C LEU A 138 -14.25 -4.86 -6.15
N SER A 139 -14.28 -3.58 -6.52
CA SER A 139 -14.73 -3.12 -7.84
C SER A 139 -13.91 -3.75 -8.99
N GLN A 140 -12.59 -3.79 -8.85
CA GLN A 140 -11.70 -4.41 -9.85
C GLN A 140 -11.87 -5.94 -9.91
N LEU A 141 -12.10 -6.61 -8.77
CA LEU A 141 -12.36 -8.06 -8.71
C LEU A 141 -13.69 -8.46 -9.36
N GLU A 142 -14.65 -7.54 -9.43
CA GLU A 142 -15.93 -7.66 -10.13
C GLU A 142 -15.84 -7.25 -11.61
N GLY A 143 -14.72 -6.68 -12.03
CA GLY A 143 -14.52 -6.17 -13.40
C GLY A 143 -15.22 -4.84 -13.67
N ALA A 144 -15.62 -4.11 -12.63
CA ALA A 144 -16.27 -2.81 -12.73
C ALA A 144 -15.28 -1.64 -12.90
N ALA A 145 -13.99 -1.87 -12.64
CA ALA A 145 -12.90 -0.90 -12.82
C ALA A 145 -11.59 -1.60 -13.21
N GLU A 146 -10.68 -0.88 -13.87
CA GLU A 146 -9.34 -1.37 -14.25
C GLU A 146 -8.24 -0.99 -13.24
N GLY A 147 -8.52 0.03 -12.42
CA GLY A 147 -7.59 0.64 -11.48
C GLY A 147 -6.55 1.55 -12.12
N PHE A 148 -5.84 2.29 -11.28
CA PHE A 148 -4.81 3.25 -11.67
C PHE A 148 -3.46 2.55 -11.93
N VAL A 149 -2.82 2.88 -13.05
CA VAL A 149 -1.46 2.44 -13.37
C VAL A 149 -0.50 3.61 -13.21
N PRO A 150 0.48 3.53 -12.30
CA PRO A 150 1.50 4.56 -12.16
C PRO A 150 2.28 4.80 -13.46
N SER A 151 2.43 6.07 -13.84
CA SER A 151 3.25 6.51 -14.97
C SER A 151 4.72 6.63 -14.61
#